data_AF-A0A7C9AX11-F1
#
_entry.id   AF-A0A7C9AX11-F1
#
_cell.length_a   1.000
_cell.length_b   1.000
_cell.length_c   1.000
_cell.angle_alpha   90.00
_cell.angle_beta   90.00
_cell.angle_gamma   90.00
#
_symmetry.space_group_name_H-M   'P 1'
#
loop_
_entity.id
_entity.type
_entity.pdbx_description
1 polymer ?
#
loop_
_entity_poly.entity_id
_entity_poly.type
_entity_poly.pdbx_seq_one_letter_code
_entity_poly.pdbx_strand_id
1 'polypeptide(L)'
;MDYEPSPSDNTDTDEDLPPHQNRVPRPPPISVNGNSMLGSSGPYRRAQGDMEHQIHHLEKEAYCSVLRAFKAQSDAISWDKEGLITELRKELRVSDDEHRELLVRVNNDDVIRRI
;
A
#
# COMPACT_ATOMS: atom_id res chain seq x y z
N MET A 1 49.06 5.43 -47.34
CA MET A 1 47.66 5.04 -47.51
C MET A 1 47.21 4.56 -46.14
N ASP A 2 46.43 5.28 -45.32
CA ASP A 2 45.45 6.35 -45.59
C ASP A 2 45.24 7.13 -44.28
N TYR A 3 45.60 8.42 -44.26
CA TYR A 3 44.71 9.59 -44.29
C TYR A 3 44.09 9.93 -42.92
N GLU A 4 44.84 10.68 -42.10
CA GLU A 4 44.24 11.55 -41.07
C GLU A 4 43.89 12.89 -41.70
N PRO A 5 42.63 13.36 -41.57
CA PRO A 5 42.29 14.75 -41.79
C PRO A 5 42.06 15.44 -40.44
N SER A 6 43.03 16.25 -40.03
CA SER A 6 42.76 17.56 -39.39
C SER A 6 43.18 18.61 -40.43
N PRO A 7 42.62 19.82 -40.56
CA PRO A 7 41.89 20.64 -39.58
C PRO A 7 40.57 21.24 -40.16
N SER A 8 39.69 21.86 -39.40
CA SER A 8 39.58 23.33 -39.19
C SER A 8 38.17 23.51 -38.62
N ASP A 9 37.99 24.09 -37.44
CA ASP A 9 37.73 25.52 -37.23
C ASP A 9 36.71 26.13 -38.21
N ASN A 10 35.90 27.04 -37.66
CA ASN A 10 35.02 27.99 -38.34
C ASN A 10 33.51 27.69 -38.25
N THR A 11 32.92 28.37 -37.27
CA THR A 11 31.92 29.43 -37.56
C THR A 11 30.46 29.01 -37.51
N ASP A 12 29.83 29.50 -36.44
CA ASP A 12 28.55 30.20 -36.46
C ASP A 12 27.36 29.41 -37.02
N THR A 13 26.64 28.76 -36.11
CA THR A 13 25.22 28.49 -36.33
C THR A 13 24.45 29.43 -35.42
N ASP A 14 24.44 30.70 -35.82
CA ASP A 14 23.21 31.48 -35.85
C ASP A 14 22.09 30.62 -36.47
N GLU A 15 21.06 30.34 -35.68
CA GLU A 15 19.64 30.27 -36.07
C GLU A 15 18.82 29.78 -34.86
N ASP A 16 18.81 30.59 -33.81
CA ASP A 16 17.76 30.53 -32.80
C ASP A 16 16.52 31.26 -33.37
N LEU A 17 15.80 30.59 -34.28
CA LEU A 17 14.55 31.10 -34.84
C LEU A 17 13.39 30.18 -34.43
N PRO A 18 12.52 30.59 -33.49
CA PRO A 18 11.24 29.92 -33.30
C PRO A 18 10.33 30.15 -34.51
N PRO A 19 9.44 29.19 -34.82
CA PRO A 19 8.66 29.24 -36.04
C PRO A 19 7.73 30.46 -36.07
N HIS A 20 7.87 31.19 -37.17
CA HIS A 20 6.95 32.16 -37.75
C HIS A 20 5.50 32.06 -37.23
N GLN A 21 5.14 32.86 -36.23
CA GLN A 21 3.74 33.05 -35.84
C GLN A 21 3.17 34.28 -36.57
N ASN A 22 2.46 33.98 -37.66
CA ASN A 22 1.59 34.95 -38.31
C ASN A 22 0.68 35.62 -37.27
N ARG A 23 0.73 36.95 -37.33
CA ARG A 23 0.12 37.94 -36.45
C ARG A 23 -1.41 37.74 -36.36
N VAL A 24 -1.91 37.42 -35.17
CA VAL A 24 -3.32 37.60 -34.77
C VAL A 24 -3.35 38.36 -33.45
N PRO A 25 -4.14 39.44 -33.28
CA PRO A 25 -4.16 40.21 -32.03
C PRO A 25 -4.76 39.39 -30.87
N ARG A 26 -4.01 39.33 -29.77
CA ARG A 26 -4.28 38.60 -28.52
C ARG A 26 -5.30 39.36 -27.64
N PRO A 27 -6.34 38.71 -27.07
CA PRO A 27 -7.20 39.30 -26.03
C PRO A 27 -6.47 39.34 -24.65
N PRO A 28 -6.92 40.17 -23.69
CA PRO A 28 -6.19 40.44 -22.46
C PRO A 28 -6.10 39.22 -21.52
N PRO A 29 -5.07 39.15 -20.65
CA PRO A 29 -4.82 37.99 -19.81
C PRO A 29 -5.86 37.89 -18.68
N ILE A 30 -6.61 36.78 -18.67
CA ILE A 30 -7.35 36.37 -17.49
C ILE A 30 -6.32 35.83 -16.49
N SER A 31 -6.18 36.51 -15.36
CA SER A 31 -5.38 36.06 -14.23
C SER A 31 -6.01 34.77 -13.68
N VAL A 32 -5.56 33.62 -14.18
CA VAL A 32 -5.91 32.33 -13.61
C VAL A 32 -4.82 31.99 -12.59
N ASN A 33 -5.21 32.14 -11.33
CA ASN A 33 -4.48 31.75 -10.15
C ASN A 33 -4.25 30.23 -10.20
N GLY A 34 -3.12 29.82 -10.78
CA GLY A 34 -2.64 28.44 -10.84
C GLY A 34 -2.19 27.99 -9.47
N ASN A 35 -3.15 27.79 -8.58
CA ASN A 35 -2.92 27.09 -7.32
C ASN A 35 -2.47 25.67 -7.68
N SER A 36 -1.18 25.46 -7.49
CA SER A 36 -0.50 24.19 -7.25
C SER A 36 -1.49 23.08 -6.91
N MET A 37 -1.72 22.14 -7.84
CA MET A 37 -2.31 20.84 -7.52
C MET A 37 -1.29 20.02 -6.74
N LEU A 38 -1.11 20.43 -5.48
CA LEU A 38 -0.51 19.66 -4.42
C LEU A 38 -1.36 18.39 -4.23
N GLY A 39 -0.81 17.25 -4.64
CA GLY A 39 -1.12 15.93 -4.08
C GLY A 39 -2.59 15.55 -3.95
N SER A 40 -3.28 15.31 -5.08
CA SER A 40 -4.51 14.52 -5.07
C SER A 40 -4.19 13.07 -4.69
N SER A 41 -4.15 12.81 -3.39
CA SER A 41 -4.52 11.50 -2.83
C SER A 41 -6.00 11.27 -3.18
N GLY A 42 -6.24 10.77 -4.39
CA GLY A 42 -7.57 10.54 -4.94
C GLY A 42 -8.42 9.55 -4.13
N PRO A 43 -9.73 9.45 -4.43
CA PRO A 43 -10.69 8.58 -3.73
C PRO A 43 -10.26 7.10 -3.65
N TYR A 44 -9.37 6.67 -4.56
CA TYR A 44 -8.76 5.34 -4.57
C TYR A 44 -7.93 5.01 -3.32
N ARG A 45 -7.21 5.98 -2.72
CA ARG A 45 -6.44 5.75 -1.48
C ARG A 45 -7.33 5.47 -0.28
N ARG A 46 -8.52 6.09 -0.23
CA ARG A 46 -9.49 5.88 0.85
C ARG A 46 -10.16 4.51 0.72
N ALA A 47 -10.62 4.17 -0.49
CA ALA A 47 -11.20 2.86 -0.77
C ALA A 47 -10.22 1.69 -0.53
N GLN A 48 -8.92 1.89 -0.76
CA GLN A 48 -7.90 0.88 -0.48
C GLN A 48 -7.73 0.62 1.02
N GLY A 49 -7.67 1.67 1.84
CA GLY A 49 -7.61 1.53 3.30
C GLY A 49 -8.83 0.80 3.87
N ASP A 50 -10.02 1.07 3.33
CA ASP A 50 -11.24 0.38 3.75
C ASP A 50 -11.19 -1.13 3.45
N MET A 51 -10.61 -1.52 2.31
CA MET A 51 -10.41 -2.94 1.96
C MET A 51 -9.36 -3.61 2.84
N GLU A 52 -8.24 -2.95 3.11
CA GLU A 52 -7.19 -3.47 4.00
C GLU A 52 -7.71 -3.68 5.43
N HIS A 53 -8.55 -2.77 5.93
CA HIS A 53 -9.23 -2.95 7.20
C HIS A 53 -10.21 -4.12 7.21
N GLN A 54 -10.97 -4.32 6.12
CA GLN A 54 -11.89 -5.46 6.01
C GLN A 54 -11.14 -6.80 5.94
N ILE A 55 -10.05 -6.89 5.17
CA ILE A 55 -9.21 -8.09 5.11
C ILE A 55 -8.66 -8.41 6.49
N HIS A 56 -8.14 -7.40 7.20
CA HIS A 56 -7.57 -7.60 8.52
C HIS A 56 -8.61 -7.99 9.58
N HIS A 57 -9.86 -7.55 9.41
CA HIS A 57 -10.97 -8.05 10.22
C HIS A 57 -11.20 -9.55 9.99
N LEU A 58 -11.29 -9.99 8.73
CA LEU A 58 -11.48 -11.39 8.37
C LEU A 58 -10.32 -12.28 8.84
N GLU A 59 -9.08 -11.81 8.72
CA GLU A 59 -7.88 -12.47 9.25
C GLU A 59 -8.03 -12.77 10.75
N LYS A 60 -8.45 -11.78 11.54
CA LYS A 60 -8.67 -11.94 12.98
C LYS A 60 -9.82 -12.88 13.31
N GLU A 61 -10.92 -12.82 12.56
CA GLU A 61 -12.05 -13.73 12.76
C GLU A 61 -11.66 -15.18 12.48
N ALA A 62 -10.90 -15.43 11.42
CA ALA A 62 -10.38 -16.75 11.08
C ALA A 62 -9.45 -17.27 12.19
N TYR A 63 -8.50 -16.44 12.63
CA TYR A 63 -7.58 -16.80 13.72
C TYR A 63 -8.32 -17.12 15.03
N CYS A 64 -9.28 -16.27 15.41
CA CYS A 64 -10.12 -16.46 16.58
C CYS A 64 -10.90 -17.78 16.51
N SER A 65 -11.48 -18.10 15.35
CA SER A 65 -12.23 -19.34 15.14
C SER A 65 -11.37 -20.59 15.35
N VAL A 66 -10.12 -20.58 14.87
CA VAL A 66 -9.18 -21.69 15.09
C VAL A 66 -8.82 -21.83 16.57
N LEU A 67 -8.56 -20.72 17.27
CA LEU A 67 -8.30 -20.73 18.71
C LEU A 67 -9.48 -21.33 19.49
N ARG A 68 -10.72 -20.96 19.12
CA ARG A 68 -11.93 -21.52 19.74
C ARG A 68 -12.04 -23.03 19.50
N ALA A 69 -11.77 -23.48 18.28
CA ALA A 69 -11.79 -24.90 17.94
C ALA A 69 -10.74 -25.69 18.74
N PHE A 70 -9.52 -25.16 18.88
CA PHE A 70 -8.47 -25.84 19.67
C PHE A 70 -8.78 -25.87 21.15
N LYS A 71 -9.36 -24.79 21.69
CA LYS A 71 -9.79 -24.77 23.08
C LYS A 71 -10.98 -25.73 23.34
N ALA A 72 -11.88 -25.91 22.39
CA ALA A 72 -12.96 -26.91 22.49
C ALA A 72 -12.45 -28.36 22.43
N GLN A 73 -11.32 -28.60 21.77
CA GLN A 73 -10.69 -29.92 21.74
C GLN A 73 -9.88 -30.22 23.02
N SER A 74 -9.37 -29.18 23.68
CA SER A 74 -8.49 -29.32 24.84
C SER A 74 -8.48 -28.01 25.65
N ASP A 75 -8.72 -28.10 26.97
CA ASP A 75 -8.76 -26.95 27.89
C ASP A 75 -7.53 -26.03 27.83
N ALA A 76 -6.40 -26.57 27.36
CA ALA A 76 -5.21 -25.81 27.02
C ALA A 76 -4.81 -26.05 25.55
N ILE A 77 -4.31 -24.99 24.89
CA ILE A 77 -3.58 -25.14 23.63
C ILE A 77 -2.27 -25.86 23.99
N SER A 78 -2.16 -27.14 23.66
CA SER A 78 -0.95 -27.93 23.93
C SER A 78 0.24 -27.37 23.14
N TRP A 79 1.45 -27.62 23.64
CA TRP A 79 2.72 -27.28 22.98
C TRP A 79 2.80 -27.78 21.53
N ASP A 80 2.18 -28.93 21.22
CA ASP A 80 2.11 -29.47 19.85
C ASP A 80 1.33 -28.56 18.88
N LYS A 81 0.34 -27.80 19.39
CA LYS A 81 -0.47 -26.87 18.59
C LYS A 81 0.15 -25.46 18.51
N GLU A 82 1.18 -25.17 19.31
CA GLU A 82 1.80 -23.85 19.39
C GLU A 82 2.56 -23.47 18.12
N GLY A 83 3.24 -24.43 17.50
CA GLY A 83 3.89 -24.22 16.19
C GLY A 83 2.89 -23.84 15.10
N LEU A 84 1.76 -24.55 15.03
CA LEU A 84 0.69 -24.26 14.07
C LEU A 84 0.05 -22.88 14.33
N ILE A 85 -0.21 -22.54 15.59
CA ILE A 85 -0.75 -21.24 15.98
C ILE A 85 0.22 -20.09 15.65
N THR A 86 1.52 -20.32 15.80
CA THR A 86 2.55 -19.33 15.49
C THR A 86 2.62 -19.06 13.98
N GLU A 87 2.61 -20.10 13.15
CA GLU A 87 2.63 -19.94 11.70
C GLU A 87 1.33 -19.29 11.21
N LEU A 88 0.17 -19.73 11.72
CA LEU A 88 -1.12 -19.13 11.37
C LEU A 88 -1.17 -17.64 11.75
N ARG A 89 -0.59 -17.25 12.88
CA ARG A 89 -0.51 -15.85 13.31
C ARG A 89 0.26 -14.98 12.31
N LYS A 90 1.38 -15.49 11.81
CA LYS A 90 2.22 -14.80 10.80
C LYS A 90 1.47 -14.68 9.47
N GLU A 91 0.84 -15.76 9.04
CA GLU A 91 0.10 -15.82 7.77
C GLU A 91 -1.09 -14.85 7.78
N LEU A 92 -1.82 -14.78 8.90
CA LEU A 92 -2.98 -13.89 9.09
C LEU A 92 -2.61 -12.51 9.63
N ARG A 93 -1.32 -12.14 9.65
CA ARG A 93 -0.84 -10.81 10.06
C ARG A 93 -1.37 -10.32 11.42
N VAL A 94 -1.60 -11.25 12.35
CA VAL A 94 -2.10 -10.93 13.69
C VAL A 94 -0.91 -10.50 14.56
N SER A 95 -1.00 -9.32 15.16
CA SER A 95 0.05 -8.81 16.05
C SER A 95 0.09 -9.56 17.39
N ASP A 96 1.20 -9.44 18.12
CA ASP A 96 1.35 -10.06 19.45
C ASP A 96 0.30 -9.55 20.46
N ASP A 97 -0.03 -8.26 20.41
CA ASP A 97 -1.07 -7.67 21.27
C ASP A 97 -2.46 -8.21 20.91
N GLU A 98 -2.80 -8.28 19.63
CA GLU A 98 -4.06 -8.86 19.16
C GLU A 98 -4.18 -10.34 19.50
N HIS A 99 -3.09 -11.10 19.35
CA HIS A 99 -3.04 -12.49 19.75
C HIS A 99 -3.36 -12.65 21.25
N ARG A 100 -2.75 -11.84 22.11
CA ARG A 100 -3.01 -11.87 23.56
C ARG A 100 -4.46 -11.51 23.89
N GLU A 101 -5.02 -10.49 23.23
CA GLU A 101 -6.43 -10.13 23.41
C GLU A 101 -7.38 -11.24 22.96
N LEU A 102 -7.10 -11.88 21.82
CA LEU A 102 -7.90 -12.99 21.30
C LEU A 102 -7.81 -14.22 22.22
N LEU A 103 -6.64 -14.52 22.79
CA LEU A 103 -6.51 -15.57 23.80
C LEU A 103 -7.37 -15.31 25.03
N VAL A 104 -7.37 -14.08 25.56
CA VAL A 104 -8.23 -13.70 26.69
C VAL A 104 -9.70 -13.82 26.32
N ARG A 105 -10.10 -13.35 25.13
CA ARG A 105 -11.48 -13.43 24.65
C ARG A 105 -11.94 -14.88 24.53
N VAL A 106 -11.17 -15.73 23.86
CA VAL A 106 -11.46 -17.16 23.70
C VAL A 106 -11.45 -17.89 25.04
N ASN A 107 -10.61 -17.47 25.98
CA ASN A 107 -10.60 -18.05 27.33
C ASN A 107 -11.90 -17.75 28.10
N ASN A 108 -12.50 -16.58 27.88
CA ASN A 108 -13.78 -16.18 28.49
C ASN A 108 -15.02 -16.64 27.71
N ASP A 109 -14.84 -17.20 26.51
CA ASP A 109 -15.95 -17.56 25.63
C ASP A 109 -16.68 -18.82 26.13
N ASP A 110 -17.90 -18.64 26.65
CA ASP A 110 -18.73 -19.67 27.28
C ASP A 110 -19.21 -20.75 26.31
N VAL A 111 -19.19 -20.48 25.00
CA VAL A 111 -19.57 -21.45 23.96
C VAL A 111 -18.72 -22.72 24.04
N ILE A 112 -17.47 -22.60 24.50
CA ILE A 112 -16.53 -23.71 24.61
C ILE A 112 -16.72 -24.51 25.90
N ARG A 113 -17.28 -23.92 26.96
CA ARG A 113 -17.61 -24.65 28.20
C ARG A 113 -18.77 -25.65 28.04
N ARG A 114 -19.50 -25.58 26.92
CA ARG A 114 -20.75 -26.33 26.68
C ARG A 114 -20.63 -27.48 25.69
N ILE A 115 -19.46 -27.65 25.06
CA ILE A 115 -19.14 -28.75 24.12
C ILE A 115 -18.36 -29.80 24.90
#